data_AF-W3X0N2-F1
#
_entry.id   AF-W3X0N2-F1
#
_cell.length_a   1.000
_cell.length_b   1.000
_cell.length_c   1.000
_cell.angle_alpha   90.00
_cell.angle_beta   90.00
_cell.angle_gamma   90.00
#
_symmetry.space_group_name_H-M   'P 1'
#
loop_
_entity.id
_entity.type
_entity.pdbx_description
1 polymer ?
#
loop_
_entity_poly.entity_id
_entity_poly.type
_entity_poly.pdbx_seq_one_letter_code
_entity_poly.pdbx_strand_id
1 'polypeptide(L)'
;MTIVKVLQRVARQRPRHVVSLRRGLASVSTAPIEAPLSRFEPDLKVDYTAFTNRVATLRRQLGRPLTYAEKVLFSHLDSLEYDRIDRGKTQLSLRPRRIACQDATAQMALIQFMSAGLDATSVPTTVHCDHLIVGRDGQDKDLPNALTTHGEVYDFMSSACRRYNMGFWKPGAGIIHQTVLENYAYPAGMMVGTDSHTPNAGGLGMIAIGVGGADAVDIMAGLTWELTAPKIIGVKLSGKLSGWATPKG
;
A
#
# COMPACT_ATOMS: atom_id res chain seq x y z
N MET A 1 33.65 -54.17 -56.54
CA MET A 1 33.60 -55.24 -55.52
C MET A 1 34.23 -54.70 -54.23
N THR A 2 33.43 -54.28 -53.25
CA THR A 2 33.67 -54.43 -51.79
C THR A 2 32.40 -53.98 -51.06
N ILE A 3 32.06 -54.77 -50.04
CA ILE A 3 30.76 -55.01 -49.45
C ILE A 3 30.48 -54.07 -48.26
N VAL A 4 29.20 -53.76 -48.09
CA VAL A 4 28.56 -53.04 -46.97
C VAL A 4 28.84 -53.70 -45.62
N LYS A 5 29.17 -52.92 -44.59
CA LYS A 5 28.96 -53.31 -43.18
C LYS A 5 28.23 -52.21 -42.42
N VAL A 6 26.97 -52.50 -42.10
CA VAL A 6 26.11 -51.79 -41.15
C VAL A 6 26.60 -52.11 -39.74
N LEU A 7 26.80 -51.08 -38.90
CA LEU A 7 27.07 -51.23 -37.47
C LEU A 7 25.99 -50.48 -36.68
N GLN A 8 25.08 -51.25 -36.10
CA GLN A 8 24.08 -50.79 -35.14
C GLN A 8 24.77 -50.23 -33.88
N ARG A 9 24.43 -48.99 -33.50
CA ARG A 9 24.74 -48.46 -32.17
C ARG A 9 23.53 -48.62 -31.26
N VAL A 10 23.68 -49.49 -30.27
CA VAL A 10 22.75 -49.73 -29.17
C VAL A 10 22.62 -48.47 -28.31
N ALA A 11 21.38 -48.03 -28.10
CA ALA A 11 21.03 -46.92 -27.23
C ALA A 11 21.25 -47.29 -25.75
N ARG A 12 22.08 -46.51 -25.04
CA ARG A 12 22.10 -46.47 -23.58
C ARG A 12 21.46 -45.15 -23.13
N GLN A 13 20.19 -45.22 -22.69
CA GLN A 13 19.54 -44.11 -22.00
C GLN A 13 20.21 -43.91 -20.63
N ARG A 14 20.85 -42.76 -20.42
CA ARG A 14 21.21 -42.28 -19.08
C ARG A 14 19.99 -41.54 -18.50
N PRO A 15 19.58 -41.78 -17.25
CA PRO A 15 18.51 -41.02 -16.63
C PRO A 15 18.96 -39.56 -16.51
N ARG A 16 18.28 -38.65 -17.22
CA ARG A 16 18.41 -37.21 -17.00
C ARG A 16 17.66 -36.89 -15.71
N HIS A 17 18.36 -36.78 -14.59
CA HIS A 17 17.86 -36.04 -13.46
C HIS A 17 17.72 -34.57 -13.87
N VAL A 18 16.52 -34.17 -14.28
CA VAL A 18 16.16 -32.77 -14.45
C VAL A 18 16.04 -32.20 -13.05
N VAL A 19 17.14 -31.64 -12.53
CA VAL A 19 17.08 -30.74 -11.38
C VAL A 19 16.28 -29.54 -11.83
N SER A 20 15.04 -29.44 -11.33
CA SER A 20 14.23 -28.23 -11.45
C SER A 20 14.96 -27.11 -10.71
N LEU A 21 15.76 -26.34 -11.45
CA LEU A 21 16.32 -25.08 -10.97
C LEU A 21 15.16 -24.11 -10.78
N ARG A 22 14.58 -24.10 -9.58
CA ARG A 22 13.76 -22.98 -9.12
C ARG A 22 14.64 -21.74 -9.17
N ARG A 23 14.41 -20.86 -10.14
CA ARG A 23 14.96 -19.50 -10.16
C ARG A 23 14.37 -18.75 -8.96
N GLY A 24 15.03 -18.86 -7.80
CA GLY A 24 14.83 -17.96 -6.68
C GLY A 24 15.80 -16.80 -6.80
N LEU A 25 15.42 -15.73 -7.49
CA LEU A 25 16.19 -14.46 -7.51
C LEU A 25 15.93 -13.64 -6.24
N ALA A 26 15.90 -14.28 -5.09
CA ALA A 26 15.82 -13.61 -3.80
C ALA A 26 17.07 -13.98 -3.00
N SER A 27 18.09 -13.12 -3.06
CA SER A 27 19.13 -13.12 -2.03
C SER A 27 18.47 -12.65 -0.74
N VAL A 28 18.35 -13.54 0.25
CA VAL A 28 17.89 -13.16 1.58
C VAL A 28 19.02 -12.37 2.22
N SER A 29 18.83 -11.06 2.37
CA SER A 29 19.76 -10.21 3.12
C SER A 29 19.73 -10.59 4.59
N THR A 30 20.90 -10.68 5.22
CA THR A 30 21.10 -10.91 6.66
C THR A 30 21.22 -9.61 7.45
N ALA A 31 21.13 -8.45 6.79
CA ALA A 31 21.14 -7.14 7.45
C ALA A 31 19.87 -6.92 8.28
N PRO A 32 19.90 -6.05 9.31
CA PRO A 32 18.69 -5.64 10.01
C PRO A 32 17.65 -5.17 8.99
N ILE A 33 16.49 -5.83 8.96
CA ILE A 33 15.43 -5.56 7.97
C ILE A 33 14.55 -4.41 8.46
N GLU A 34 15.20 -3.37 8.98
CA GLU A 34 14.58 -2.15 9.46
C GLU A 34 14.99 -0.99 8.56
N ALA A 35 14.00 -0.30 8.01
CA ALA A 35 14.19 0.91 7.23
C ALA A 35 13.18 1.97 7.72
N PRO A 36 13.50 3.27 7.65
CA PRO A 36 12.52 4.32 7.89
C PRO A 36 11.25 4.15 7.06
N LEU A 37 10.11 4.53 7.61
CA LEU A 37 8.81 4.46 6.93
C LEU A 37 8.80 5.38 5.70
N SER A 38 9.43 6.55 5.82
CA SER A 38 9.74 7.44 4.70
C SER A 38 10.90 8.37 5.07
N ARG A 39 11.34 9.18 4.10
CA ARG A 39 12.28 10.29 4.34
C ARG A 39 11.77 11.35 5.31
N PHE A 40 10.46 11.42 5.53
CA PHE A 40 9.80 12.40 6.39
C PHE A 40 9.52 11.86 7.79
N GLU A 41 9.58 10.55 7.99
CA GLU A 41 9.39 9.89 9.29
C GLU A 41 10.57 8.97 9.61
N PRO A 42 11.78 9.53 9.86
CA PRO A 42 12.99 8.75 10.09
C PRO A 42 12.94 7.87 11.35
N ASP A 43 12.15 8.30 12.34
CA ASP A 43 12.04 7.63 13.64
C ASP A 43 11.08 6.42 13.61
N LEU A 44 10.23 6.33 12.59
CA LEU A 44 9.31 5.23 12.40
C LEU A 44 9.91 4.24 11.42
N LYS A 45 9.86 2.95 11.76
CA LYS A 45 10.52 1.90 10.97
C LYS A 45 9.53 0.87 10.43
N VAL A 46 9.85 0.35 9.25
CA VAL A 46 9.27 -0.86 8.70
C VAL A 46 10.00 -2.05 9.29
N ASP A 47 9.28 -2.93 9.98
CA ASP A 47 9.82 -4.17 10.56
C ASP A 47 9.34 -5.39 9.78
N TYR A 48 10.17 -5.83 8.84
CA TYR A 48 9.88 -7.02 8.05
C TYR A 48 10.09 -8.34 8.81
N THR A 49 10.84 -8.32 9.92
CA THR A 49 11.01 -9.47 10.80
C THR A 49 9.70 -9.74 11.55
N ALA A 50 9.10 -8.72 12.16
CA ALA A 50 7.77 -8.84 12.75
C ALA A 50 6.72 -9.28 11.71
N PHE A 51 6.76 -8.71 10.51
CA PHE A 51 5.87 -9.10 9.41
C PHE A 51 5.99 -10.60 9.08
N THR A 52 7.21 -11.09 8.82
CA THR A 52 7.44 -12.49 8.44
C THR A 52 7.06 -13.46 9.56
N ASN A 53 7.35 -13.10 10.81
CA ASN A 53 6.96 -13.87 11.99
C ASN A 53 5.43 -13.93 12.14
N ARG A 54 4.73 -12.80 12.03
CA ARG A 54 3.24 -12.76 12.06
C ARG A 54 2.63 -13.60 10.96
N VAL A 55 3.13 -13.49 9.72
CA VAL A 55 2.66 -14.29 8.58
C VAL A 55 2.89 -15.79 8.81
N ALA A 56 4.01 -16.19 9.41
CA ALA A 56 4.28 -17.59 9.75
C ALA A 56 3.29 -18.12 10.80
N THR A 57 2.99 -17.33 11.83
CA THR A 57 1.98 -17.66 12.85
C THR A 57 0.60 -17.80 12.24
N LEU A 58 0.14 -16.80 11.46
CA LEU A 58 -1.15 -16.82 10.78
C LEU A 58 -1.32 -18.02 9.85
N ARG A 59 -0.25 -18.42 9.14
CA ARG A 59 -0.28 -19.60 8.26
C ARG A 59 -0.48 -20.89 9.06
N ARG A 60 0.16 -21.03 10.22
CA ARG A 60 -0.01 -22.20 11.10
C ARG A 60 -1.43 -22.25 11.68
N GLN A 61 -1.92 -21.11 12.17
CA GLN A 61 -3.25 -21.00 12.79
C GLN A 61 -4.39 -21.27 11.80
N LEU A 62 -4.34 -20.67 10.60
CA LEU A 62 -5.39 -20.85 9.60
C LEU A 62 -5.28 -22.16 8.81
N GLY A 63 -4.18 -22.92 8.97
CA GLY A 63 -3.99 -24.24 8.35
C GLY A 63 -4.00 -24.25 6.81
N ARG A 64 -3.80 -23.11 6.15
CA ARG A 64 -3.89 -22.99 4.68
C ARG A 64 -2.86 -22.01 4.09
N PRO A 65 -2.54 -22.13 2.79
CA PRO A 65 -1.79 -21.09 2.09
C PRO A 65 -2.52 -19.75 2.11
N LEU A 66 -1.75 -18.66 2.23
CA LEU A 66 -2.25 -17.29 2.20
C LEU A 66 -1.85 -16.62 0.88
N THR A 67 -2.77 -15.87 0.28
CA THR A 67 -2.45 -14.98 -0.85
C THR A 67 -1.55 -13.83 -0.38
N TYR A 68 -0.95 -13.07 -1.31
CA TYR A 68 -0.17 -11.90 -0.91
C TYR A 68 -1.02 -10.88 -0.15
N ALA A 69 -2.21 -10.56 -0.67
CA ALA A 69 -3.14 -9.65 -0.02
C ALA A 69 -3.52 -10.13 1.40
N GLU A 70 -3.76 -11.42 1.60
CA GLU A 70 -4.03 -11.98 2.93
C GLU A 70 -2.83 -11.86 3.87
N LYS A 71 -1.60 -12.11 3.38
CA LYS A 71 -0.40 -11.96 4.20
C LYS A 71 -0.26 -10.53 4.71
N VAL A 72 -0.41 -9.55 3.81
CA VAL A 72 -0.27 -8.14 4.15
C VAL A 72 -1.42 -7.70 5.06
N LEU A 73 -2.66 -7.95 4.67
CA LEU A 73 -3.85 -7.55 5.45
C LEU A 73 -3.84 -8.16 6.85
N PHE A 74 -3.67 -9.48 6.96
CA PHE A 74 -3.74 -10.16 8.27
C PHE A 74 -2.55 -9.85 9.17
N SER A 75 -1.40 -9.49 8.61
CA SER A 75 -0.26 -9.03 9.42
C SER A 75 -0.56 -7.73 10.19
N HIS A 76 -1.55 -6.95 9.75
CA HIS A 76 -2.00 -5.70 10.37
C HIS A 76 -3.25 -5.85 11.24
N LEU A 77 -3.68 -7.08 11.55
CA LEU A 77 -4.72 -7.28 12.56
C LEU A 77 -4.24 -6.76 13.92
N ASP A 78 -5.14 -6.11 14.66
CA ASP A 78 -4.89 -5.62 16.01
C ASP A 78 -4.53 -6.79 16.96
N SER A 79 -5.36 -7.83 16.97
CA SER A 79 -5.13 -9.08 17.68
C SER A 79 -5.03 -10.29 16.73
N LEU A 80 -4.41 -11.37 17.17
CA LEU A 80 -4.34 -12.65 16.43
C LEU A 80 -5.41 -13.65 16.91
N GLU A 81 -6.40 -13.20 17.67
CA GLU A 81 -7.43 -14.03 18.31
C GLU A 81 -8.57 -14.38 17.34
N TYR A 82 -8.20 -14.82 16.14
CA TYR A 82 -9.12 -15.26 15.10
C TYR A 82 -8.96 -16.75 14.86
N ASP A 83 -9.85 -17.57 15.41
CA ASP A 83 -9.86 -19.02 15.16
C ASP A 83 -10.15 -19.31 13.68
N ARG A 84 -10.98 -18.48 13.06
CA ARG A 84 -11.36 -18.59 11.64
C ARG A 84 -11.63 -17.23 11.02
N ILE A 85 -11.12 -17.04 9.81
CA ILE A 85 -11.40 -15.85 8.98
C ILE A 85 -12.11 -16.29 7.70
N ASP A 86 -13.41 -16.02 7.63
CA ASP A 86 -14.26 -16.26 6.47
C ASP A 86 -14.36 -15.02 5.60
N ARG A 87 -13.87 -15.13 4.36
CA ARG A 87 -13.92 -14.04 3.37
C ARG A 87 -15.37 -13.66 3.06
N GLY A 88 -15.66 -12.37 3.12
CA GLY A 88 -16.97 -11.75 2.91
C GLY A 88 -17.89 -11.80 4.13
N LYS A 89 -17.38 -12.22 5.30
CA LYS A 89 -18.20 -12.38 6.51
C LYS A 89 -17.53 -11.87 7.78
N THR A 90 -16.28 -12.28 8.04
CA THR A 90 -15.59 -11.92 9.28
C THR A 90 -15.25 -10.44 9.29
N GLN A 91 -15.64 -9.73 10.36
CA GLN A 91 -15.18 -8.37 10.63
C GLN A 91 -13.75 -8.42 11.19
N LEU A 92 -12.84 -7.74 10.51
CA LEU A 92 -11.44 -7.64 10.89
C LEU A 92 -11.20 -6.31 11.59
N SER A 93 -10.53 -6.35 12.73
CA SER A 93 -10.02 -5.17 13.41
C SER A 93 -8.56 -4.94 13.01
N LEU A 94 -8.27 -3.82 12.36
CA LEU A 94 -7.01 -3.54 11.68
C LEU A 94 -6.32 -2.29 12.24
N ARG A 95 -4.99 -2.29 12.10
CA ARG A 95 -4.09 -1.17 12.44
C ARG A 95 -3.35 -0.70 11.19
N PRO A 96 -3.95 0.16 10.36
CA PRO A 96 -3.22 0.85 9.29
C PRO A 96 -2.03 1.62 9.87
N ARG A 97 -0.91 1.70 9.13
CA ARG A 97 0.31 2.36 9.62
C ARG A 97 0.46 3.80 9.14
N ARG A 98 -0.42 4.26 8.26
CA ARG A 98 -0.42 5.60 7.67
C ARG A 98 -1.82 5.98 7.20
N ILE A 99 -2.08 7.28 7.20
CA ILE A 99 -3.25 7.92 6.60
C ILE A 99 -2.78 8.96 5.56
N ALA A 100 -3.46 9.03 4.43
CA ALA A 100 -3.32 10.14 3.48
C ALA A 100 -4.68 10.75 3.15
N CYS A 101 -4.82 12.05 3.37
CA CYS A 101 -6.04 12.79 3.07
C CYS A 101 -5.79 13.78 1.94
N GLN A 102 -6.79 14.00 1.11
CA GLN A 102 -6.80 15.05 0.09
C GLN A 102 -7.68 16.22 0.54
N ASP A 103 -7.40 17.43 0.08
CA ASP A 103 -7.97 18.69 0.56
C ASP A 103 -9.50 18.80 0.51
N ALA A 104 -10.18 18.17 -0.45
CA ALA A 104 -11.65 18.16 -0.50
C ALA A 104 -12.29 17.31 0.63
N THR A 105 -11.62 16.27 1.13
CA THR A 105 -12.12 15.44 2.25
C THR A 105 -11.41 15.68 3.58
N ALA A 106 -10.18 16.21 3.55
CA ALA A 106 -9.37 16.47 4.72
C ALA A 106 -10.00 17.52 5.63
N GLN A 107 -10.69 18.53 5.07
CA GLN A 107 -11.33 19.60 5.85
C GLN A 107 -12.24 19.03 6.94
N MET A 108 -13.16 18.13 6.56
CA MET A 108 -14.10 17.55 7.52
C MET A 108 -13.42 16.56 8.47
N ALA A 109 -12.45 15.76 7.98
CA ALA A 109 -11.69 14.86 8.84
C ALA A 109 -10.89 15.63 9.91
N LEU A 110 -10.26 16.75 9.55
CA LEU A 110 -9.54 17.61 10.48
C LEU A 110 -10.48 18.22 11.53
N ILE A 111 -11.64 18.75 11.14
CA ILE A 111 -12.63 19.32 12.08
C ILE A 111 -13.13 18.25 13.07
N GLN A 112 -13.39 17.03 12.58
CA GLN A 112 -13.78 15.90 13.43
C GLN A 112 -12.66 15.49 14.39
N PHE A 113 -11.41 15.42 13.91
CA PHE A 113 -10.26 15.11 14.76
C PHE A 113 -10.01 16.19 15.82
N MET A 114 -10.14 17.48 15.45
CA MET A 114 -10.06 18.60 16.40
C MET A 114 -11.06 18.45 17.55
N SER A 115 -12.25 17.93 17.25
CA SER A 115 -13.31 17.71 18.22
C SER A 115 -13.02 16.53 19.16
N ALA A 116 -12.09 15.63 18.80
CA ALA A 116 -11.65 14.54 19.67
C ALA A 116 -10.75 15.00 20.82
N GLY A 117 -10.22 16.23 20.78
CA GLY A 117 -9.42 16.79 21.87
C GLY A 117 -8.03 16.15 22.05
N LEU A 118 -7.51 15.49 21.03
CA LEU A 118 -6.17 14.87 21.04
C LEU A 118 -5.09 15.84 20.57
N ASP A 119 -3.88 15.72 21.10
CA ASP A 119 -2.77 16.63 20.76
C ASP A 119 -2.07 16.29 19.44
N ALA A 120 -2.11 15.03 18.99
CA ALA A 120 -1.48 14.58 17.74
C ALA A 120 -2.12 13.28 17.23
N THR A 121 -1.97 12.99 15.95
CA THR A 121 -2.44 11.73 15.36
C THR A 121 -1.60 10.54 15.81
N SER A 122 -2.23 9.39 16.02
CA SER A 122 -1.59 8.16 16.49
C SER A 122 -0.66 7.51 15.45
N VAL A 123 -0.90 7.78 14.17
CA VAL A 123 -0.10 7.29 13.03
C VAL A 123 0.25 8.45 12.10
N PRO A 124 1.35 8.34 11.32
CA PRO A 124 1.70 9.32 10.30
C PRO A 124 0.53 9.64 9.39
N THR A 125 0.19 10.92 9.35
CA THR A 125 -0.95 11.44 8.58
C THR A 125 -0.44 12.56 7.68
N THR A 126 -0.85 12.57 6.42
CA THR A 126 -0.51 13.64 5.48
C THR A 126 -1.75 14.19 4.79
N VAL A 127 -1.84 15.51 4.66
CA VAL A 127 -2.84 16.21 3.86
C VAL A 127 -2.22 16.71 2.56
N HIS A 128 -2.89 16.50 1.43
CA HIS A 128 -2.45 16.85 0.08
C HIS A 128 -3.41 17.83 -0.57
N CYS A 129 -2.90 18.96 -1.08
CA CYS A 129 -3.70 19.99 -1.74
C CYS A 129 -3.69 19.82 -3.27
N ASP A 130 -4.62 19.02 -3.79
CA ASP A 130 -4.68 18.65 -5.20
C ASP A 130 -6.09 18.69 -5.83
N HIS A 131 -7.18 18.82 -5.07
CA HIS A 131 -8.56 18.84 -5.61
C HIS A 131 -9.13 20.25 -5.81
N LEU A 132 -8.54 21.27 -5.18
CA LEU A 132 -9.06 22.64 -5.24
C LEU A 132 -8.43 23.51 -6.36
N ILE A 133 -7.51 22.96 -7.15
CA ILE A 133 -6.93 23.66 -8.30
C ILE A 133 -7.75 23.34 -9.55
N VAL A 134 -8.45 24.35 -10.09
CA VAL A 134 -9.26 24.20 -11.30
C VAL A 134 -8.36 24.34 -12.53
N GLY A 135 -8.22 23.26 -13.31
CA GLY A 135 -7.52 23.30 -14.59
C GLY A 135 -8.37 23.97 -15.67
N ARG A 136 -8.00 25.20 -16.08
CA ARG A 136 -8.73 25.98 -17.09
C ARG A 136 -7.79 26.73 -18.04
N ASP A 137 -6.92 27.59 -17.51
CA ASP A 137 -6.13 28.54 -18.29
C ASP A 137 -4.62 28.18 -18.32
N GLY A 138 -4.25 27.07 -17.69
CA GLY A 138 -2.88 26.57 -17.59
C GLY A 138 -2.25 26.88 -16.23
N GLN A 139 -1.24 26.09 -15.87
CA GLN A 139 -0.61 26.09 -14.53
C GLN A 139 -0.23 27.49 -14.02
N ASP A 140 0.38 28.32 -14.88
CA ASP A 140 0.88 29.65 -14.51
C ASP A 140 -0.24 30.61 -14.05
N LYS A 141 -1.49 30.34 -14.43
CA LYS A 141 -2.68 31.11 -14.03
C LYS A 141 -3.50 30.36 -12.98
N ASP A 142 -3.71 29.06 -13.20
CA ASP A 142 -4.61 28.25 -12.39
C ASP A 142 -4.12 28.10 -10.94
N LEU A 143 -2.80 27.93 -10.72
CA LEU A 143 -2.25 27.81 -9.36
C LEU A 143 -2.35 29.13 -8.57
N PRO A 144 -1.90 30.31 -9.08
CA PRO A 144 -2.12 31.58 -8.40
C PRO A 144 -3.61 31.88 -8.12
N ASN A 145 -4.48 31.55 -9.06
CA ASN A 145 -5.94 31.70 -8.89
C ASN A 145 -6.46 30.82 -7.76
N ALA A 146 -6.04 29.56 -7.68
CA ALA A 146 -6.42 28.66 -6.60
C ALA A 146 -5.90 29.14 -5.24
N LEU A 147 -4.66 29.62 -5.17
CA LEU A 147 -4.08 30.18 -3.95
C LEU A 147 -4.85 31.41 -3.44
N THR A 148 -5.38 32.22 -4.35
CA THR A 148 -6.23 33.37 -4.00
C THR A 148 -7.64 32.92 -3.59
N THR A 149 -8.24 32.03 -4.37
CA THR A 149 -9.65 31.62 -4.19
C THR A 149 -9.86 30.73 -2.98
N HIS A 150 -8.88 29.87 -2.67
CA HIS A 150 -8.97 28.85 -1.62
C HIS A 150 -7.93 29.06 -0.51
N GLY A 151 -7.35 30.27 -0.41
CA GLY A 151 -6.30 30.60 0.56
C GLY A 151 -6.69 30.28 2.01
N GLU A 152 -7.91 30.63 2.42
CA GLU A 152 -8.42 30.32 3.77
C GLU A 152 -8.43 28.81 4.07
N VAL A 153 -8.82 28.00 3.09
CA VAL A 153 -8.86 26.53 3.24
C VAL A 153 -7.44 25.97 3.37
N TYR A 154 -6.50 26.48 2.57
CA TYR A 154 -5.09 26.08 2.65
C TYR A 154 -4.45 26.50 3.97
N ASP A 155 -4.74 27.70 4.46
CA ASP A 155 -4.25 28.20 5.74
C ASP A 155 -4.83 27.40 6.92
N PHE A 156 -6.11 27.07 6.87
CA PHE A 156 -6.74 26.16 7.84
C PHE A 156 -6.03 24.80 7.86
N MET A 157 -5.87 24.14 6.72
CA MET A 157 -5.24 22.81 6.68
C MET A 157 -3.77 22.85 7.09
N SER A 158 -3.02 23.85 6.64
CA SER A 158 -1.61 24.05 7.01
C SER A 158 -1.44 24.24 8.52
N SER A 159 -2.26 25.10 9.13
CA SER A 159 -2.23 25.37 10.57
C SER A 159 -2.67 24.15 11.39
N ALA A 160 -3.73 23.44 10.97
CA ALA A 160 -4.19 22.21 11.59
C ALA A 160 -3.12 21.10 11.52
N CYS A 161 -2.53 20.87 10.34
CA CYS A 161 -1.47 19.87 10.18
C CYS A 161 -0.28 20.17 11.09
N ARG A 162 0.13 21.44 11.20
CA ARG A 162 1.20 21.86 12.11
C ARG A 162 0.83 21.64 13.57
N ARG A 163 -0.42 21.92 13.98
CA ARG A 163 -0.88 21.75 15.37
C ARG A 163 -0.88 20.28 15.80
N TYR A 164 -1.31 19.37 14.93
CA TYR A 164 -1.53 17.96 15.24
C TYR A 164 -0.45 17.01 14.73
N ASN A 165 0.72 17.54 14.35
CA ASN A 165 1.87 16.78 13.85
C ASN A 165 1.58 15.93 12.60
N MET A 166 0.86 16.52 11.63
CA MET A 166 0.58 15.91 10.33
C MET A 166 1.47 16.56 9.25
N GLY A 167 1.82 15.79 8.22
CA GLY A 167 2.50 16.33 7.04
C GLY A 167 1.54 17.12 6.14
N PHE A 168 2.02 18.21 5.55
CA PHE A 168 1.22 19.06 4.67
C PHE A 168 1.91 19.25 3.32
N TRP A 169 1.30 18.71 2.27
CA TRP A 169 1.73 18.90 0.89
C TRP A 169 0.98 20.08 0.28
N LYS A 170 1.72 21.17 0.05
CA LYS A 170 1.19 22.45 -0.41
C LYS A 170 0.49 22.36 -1.77
N PRO A 171 -0.39 23.32 -2.10
CA PRO A 171 -0.98 23.41 -3.44
C PRO A 171 0.09 23.41 -4.53
N GLY A 172 -0.09 22.56 -5.55
CA GLY A 172 0.87 22.39 -6.63
C GLY A 172 2.01 21.41 -6.35
N ALA A 173 2.04 20.74 -5.19
CA ALA A 173 3.05 19.72 -4.89
C ALA A 173 2.86 18.42 -5.70
N GLY A 174 1.64 18.16 -6.19
CA GLY A 174 1.30 16.98 -6.97
C GLY A 174 0.06 16.27 -6.44
N ILE A 175 -0.45 15.34 -7.25
CA ILE A 175 -1.63 14.51 -6.92
C ILE A 175 -1.28 13.54 -5.80
N ILE A 176 -2.17 13.41 -4.80
CA ILE A 176 -2.01 12.60 -3.59
C ILE A 176 -1.43 11.21 -3.87
N HIS A 177 -1.97 10.50 -4.86
CA HIS A 177 -1.57 9.11 -5.15
C HIS A 177 -0.19 8.99 -5.77
N GLN A 178 0.24 10.02 -6.52
CA GLN A 178 1.58 10.08 -7.08
C GLN A 178 2.58 10.38 -5.97
N THR A 179 2.29 11.39 -5.15
CA THR A 179 3.09 11.74 -3.98
C THR A 179 3.21 10.55 -3.02
N VAL A 180 2.13 9.80 -2.78
CA VAL A 180 2.15 8.57 -1.99
C VAL A 180 3.03 7.50 -2.62
N LEU A 181 2.90 7.25 -3.92
CA LEU A 181 3.70 6.24 -4.61
C LEU A 181 5.20 6.55 -4.56
N GLU A 182 5.57 7.83 -4.69
CA GLU A 182 6.96 8.27 -4.71
C GLU A 182 7.62 8.33 -3.32
N ASN A 183 6.82 8.52 -2.26
CA ASN A 183 7.36 8.89 -0.95
C ASN A 183 6.99 7.96 0.20
N TYR A 184 5.83 7.31 0.13
CA TYR A 184 5.20 6.70 1.30
C TYR A 184 4.81 5.24 1.10
N ALA A 185 4.64 4.79 -0.14
CA ALA A 185 4.27 3.43 -0.46
C ALA A 185 5.49 2.50 -0.39
N TYR A 186 5.33 1.36 0.26
CA TYR A 186 6.34 0.32 0.35
C TYR A 186 5.71 -1.08 0.41
N PRO A 187 6.44 -2.13 0.00
CA PRO A 187 5.91 -3.48 -0.01
C PRO A 187 5.50 -3.95 1.38
N ALA A 188 4.37 -4.65 1.46
CA ALA A 188 3.79 -5.17 2.70
C ALA A 188 3.37 -4.12 3.73
N GLY A 189 3.34 -2.83 3.39
CA GLY A 189 2.71 -1.80 4.21
C GLY A 189 1.18 -1.86 4.13
N MET A 190 0.53 -1.20 5.10
CA MET A 190 -0.91 -0.94 5.07
C MET A 190 -1.20 0.54 5.33
N MET A 191 -2.03 1.16 4.49
CA MET A 191 -2.52 2.52 4.69
C MET A 191 -4.00 2.63 4.34
N VAL A 192 -4.60 3.70 4.85
CA VAL A 192 -5.89 4.18 4.36
C VAL A 192 -5.73 5.57 3.76
N GLY A 193 -6.68 5.95 2.91
CA GLY A 193 -6.74 7.32 2.42
C GLY A 193 -8.16 7.76 2.18
N THR A 194 -8.44 9.05 2.36
CA THR A 194 -9.78 9.62 2.16
C THR A 194 -10.07 9.91 0.68
N ASP A 195 -9.72 8.94 -0.17
CA ASP A 195 -9.90 8.98 -1.62
C ASP A 195 -10.09 7.57 -2.20
N SER A 196 -10.94 7.44 -3.22
CA SER A 196 -11.28 6.15 -3.83
C SER A 196 -10.13 5.52 -4.63
N HIS A 197 -9.18 6.31 -5.13
CA HIS A 197 -8.03 5.84 -5.91
C HIS A 197 -6.81 5.50 -5.04
N THR A 198 -6.95 5.55 -3.71
CA THR A 198 -5.93 5.08 -2.75
C THR A 198 -5.34 3.70 -3.08
N PRO A 199 -6.06 2.73 -3.67
CA PRO A 199 -5.48 1.48 -4.16
C PRO A 199 -4.31 1.61 -5.15
N ASN A 200 -4.02 2.80 -5.70
CA ASN A 200 -2.85 3.08 -6.54
C ASN A 200 -1.53 2.61 -5.90
N ALA A 201 -1.36 2.77 -4.58
CA ALA A 201 -0.16 2.31 -3.87
C ALA A 201 0.02 0.78 -3.88
N GLY A 202 -1.02 0.02 -4.26
CA GLY A 202 -0.92 -1.41 -4.56
C GLY A 202 0.06 -1.75 -5.67
N GLY A 203 0.37 -0.81 -6.56
CA GLY A 203 1.45 -0.94 -7.56
C GLY A 203 2.83 -1.20 -6.95
N LEU A 204 3.06 -0.79 -5.69
CA LEU A 204 4.27 -1.06 -4.92
C LEU A 204 4.10 -2.17 -3.86
N GLY A 205 3.03 -2.98 -3.97
CA GLY A 205 2.79 -4.10 -3.05
C GLY A 205 2.26 -3.68 -1.67
N MET A 206 1.77 -2.46 -1.53
CA MET A 206 1.08 -2.01 -0.31
C MET A 206 -0.40 -2.42 -0.34
N ILE A 207 -1.01 -2.71 0.81
CA ILE A 207 -2.48 -2.72 0.92
C ILE A 207 -2.92 -1.30 1.25
N ALA A 208 -3.54 -0.64 0.29
CA ALA A 208 -4.01 0.74 0.42
C ALA A 208 -5.50 0.80 0.09
N ILE A 209 -6.31 1.29 1.02
CA ILE A 209 -7.78 1.24 0.93
C ILE A 209 -8.35 2.65 1.08
N GLY A 210 -9.28 3.00 0.18
CA GLY A 210 -10.05 4.23 0.27
C GLY A 210 -11.11 4.14 1.37
N VAL A 211 -11.21 5.17 2.22
CA VAL A 211 -12.13 5.23 3.36
C VAL A 211 -12.80 6.60 3.47
N GLY A 212 -13.82 6.71 4.33
CA GLY A 212 -14.43 7.99 4.66
C GLY A 212 -13.57 8.83 5.63
N GLY A 213 -13.92 10.11 5.79
CA GLY A 213 -13.25 10.98 6.76
C GLY A 213 -13.35 10.47 8.20
N ALA A 214 -14.51 9.95 8.60
CA ALA A 214 -14.74 9.41 9.94
C ALA A 214 -13.85 8.18 10.24
N ASP A 215 -13.75 7.24 9.29
CA ASP A 215 -12.85 6.08 9.42
C ASP A 215 -11.39 6.51 9.58
N ALA A 216 -10.98 7.54 8.85
CA ALA A 216 -9.65 8.11 8.98
C ALA A 216 -9.45 8.72 10.38
N VAL A 217 -10.45 9.42 10.92
CA VAL A 217 -10.41 10.02 12.27
C VAL A 217 -10.30 8.96 13.35
N ASP A 218 -10.98 7.82 13.23
CA ASP A 218 -10.84 6.69 14.17
C ASP A 218 -9.38 6.24 14.26
N ILE A 219 -8.72 6.07 13.11
CA ILE A 219 -7.31 5.67 13.06
C ILE A 219 -6.41 6.80 13.57
N MET A 220 -6.68 8.06 13.21
CA MET A 220 -5.96 9.22 13.76
C MET A 220 -6.04 9.25 15.29
N ALA A 221 -7.19 8.88 15.87
CA ALA A 221 -7.43 8.82 17.30
C ALA A 221 -6.83 7.57 17.98
N GLY A 222 -6.26 6.64 17.22
CA GLY A 222 -5.68 5.42 17.76
C GLY A 222 -6.70 4.31 18.03
N LEU A 223 -7.90 4.43 17.45
CA LEU A 223 -8.87 3.34 17.41
C LEU A 223 -8.51 2.35 16.30
N THR A 224 -9.05 1.14 16.41
CA THR A 224 -8.93 0.13 15.37
C THR A 224 -9.90 0.41 14.23
N TRP A 225 -9.49 0.12 13.00
CA TRP A 225 -10.36 0.25 11.84
C TRP A 225 -10.98 -1.10 11.47
N GLU A 226 -12.30 -1.13 11.30
CA GLU A 226 -13.02 -2.34 10.93
C GLU A 226 -13.14 -2.52 9.42
N LEU A 227 -12.88 -3.73 8.94
CA LEU A 227 -13.05 -4.12 7.55
C LEU A 227 -13.62 -5.53 7.46
N THR A 228 -14.70 -5.72 6.70
CA THR A 228 -15.15 -7.08 6.35
C THR A 228 -14.07 -7.77 5.52
N ALA A 229 -13.62 -8.95 5.96
CA ALA A 229 -12.56 -9.71 5.31
C ALA A 229 -12.82 -9.84 3.80
N PRO A 230 -11.96 -9.34 2.90
CA PRO A 230 -12.30 -9.25 1.49
C PRO A 230 -12.27 -10.61 0.79
N LYS A 231 -13.13 -10.77 -0.21
CA LYS A 231 -12.95 -11.82 -1.24
C LYS A 231 -11.75 -11.44 -2.11
N ILE A 232 -11.04 -12.44 -2.63
CA ILE A 232 -9.85 -12.23 -3.45
C ILE A 232 -10.11 -12.71 -4.87
N ILE A 233 -9.93 -11.81 -5.84
CA ILE A 233 -9.96 -12.12 -7.27
C ILE A 233 -8.51 -12.21 -7.76
N GLY A 234 -8.15 -13.34 -8.37
CA GLY A 234 -6.83 -13.55 -8.95
C GLY A 234 -6.84 -13.25 -10.44
N VAL A 235 -6.10 -12.22 -10.86
CA VAL A 235 -5.87 -11.93 -12.29
C VAL A 235 -4.49 -12.47 -12.67
N LYS A 236 -4.46 -13.50 -13.51
CA LYS A 236 -3.21 -14.07 -14.03
C LYS A 236 -2.88 -13.44 -15.37
N LEU A 237 -1.90 -12.54 -15.38
CA LEU A 237 -1.35 -11.99 -16.62
C LEU A 237 -0.34 -12.97 -17.23
N SER A 238 -0.43 -13.19 -18.54
CA SER A 238 0.48 -14.05 -19.31
C SER A 238 0.93 -13.35 -20.58
N GLY A 239 2.15 -13.66 -21.04
CA GLY A 239 2.75 -13.00 -22.19
C GLY A 239 3.54 -11.75 -21.79
N LYS A 240 3.65 -10.79 -22.71
CA LYS A 240 4.32 -9.50 -22.53
C LYS A 240 3.58 -8.42 -23.31
N LEU A 241 3.56 -7.19 -22.80
CA LEU A 241 3.06 -6.05 -23.55
C LEU A 241 3.89 -5.85 -24.84
N SER A 242 3.24 -5.47 -25.94
CA SER A 242 3.90 -5.28 -27.24
C SER A 242 3.17 -4.23 -28.09
N GLY A 243 3.91 -3.57 -28.98
CA GLY A 243 3.35 -2.56 -29.88
C GLY A 243 2.82 -1.36 -29.11
N TRP A 244 1.55 -1.03 -29.35
CA TRP A 244 0.86 0.10 -28.72
C TRP A 244 0.18 -0.26 -27.37
N ALA A 245 0.28 -1.51 -26.91
CA ALA A 245 -0.29 -1.92 -25.63
C ALA A 245 0.45 -1.27 -24.44
N THR A 246 -0.30 -0.87 -23.42
CA THR A 246 0.18 -0.16 -22.23
C THR A 246 -0.39 -0.79 -20.95
N PRO A 247 0.09 -0.43 -19.74
CA PRO A 247 -0.57 -0.88 -18.51
C PRO A 247 -2.06 -0.50 -18.40
N LYS A 248 -2.50 0.54 -19.14
CA LYS A 248 -3.90 0.97 -19.22
C LYS A 248 -4.73 0.13 -20.20
N GLY A 249 -4.11 -0.54 -21.18
CA GLY A 249 -4.81 -1.21 -22.29
C GLY A 249 -4.00 -2.26 -23.01
#